data_AF-A0A8T5JYF5-F1
#
_entry.id   AF-A0A8T5JYF5-F1
#
_cell.length_a   1.000
_cell.length_b   1.000
_cell.length_c   1.000
_cell.angle_alpha   90.00
_cell.angle_beta   90.00
_cell.angle_gamma   90.00
#
_symmetry.space_group_name_H-M   'P 1'
#
loop_
_entity.id
_entity.type
_entity.pdbx_description
1 polymer ?
#
loop_
_entity_poly.entity_id
_entity_poly.type
_entity_poly.pdbx_seq_one_letter_code
_entity_poly.pdbx_strand_id
1 'polypeptide(L)'
;MEIKDEIPIVLFDDQCYVCIKFATIVNFLAKGKITMVGHYSNFGIKIRNELLDESALEMFWFIDEKRASGGRAALFPLIKAIFSTKSRKTKFAQMDNICSDDCKSAKAVFVRSFTLITNSKKIDL
;
A
#
# COMPACT_ATOMS: atom_id res chain seq x y z
N MET A 1 9.65 5.12 -13.18
CA MET A 1 8.20 4.93 -13.30
C MET A 1 7.52 6.22 -12.94
N GLU A 2 6.55 6.65 -13.73
CA GLU A 2 5.66 7.74 -13.36
C GLU A 2 4.50 7.22 -12.54
N ILE A 3 4.11 7.94 -11.48
CA ILE A 3 3.11 7.45 -10.52
C ILE A 3 1.76 7.20 -11.21
N LYS A 4 1.38 8.07 -12.15
CA LYS A 4 0.11 7.99 -12.87
C LYS A 4 -0.04 6.75 -13.74
N ASP A 5 1.06 6.18 -14.22
CA ASP A 5 1.04 4.99 -15.09
C ASP A 5 0.81 3.70 -14.30
N GLU A 6 1.13 3.72 -13.00
CA GLU A 6 1.08 2.55 -12.11
C GLU A 6 -0.22 2.50 -11.29
N ILE A 7 -1.07 3.52 -11.37
CA ILE A 7 -2.37 3.56 -10.70
C ILE A 7 -3.32 2.47 -11.26
N PRO A 8 -4.05 1.72 -10.41
CA PRO A 8 -4.17 1.88 -8.96
C PRO A 8 -3.04 1.24 -8.16
N ILE A 9 -2.60 1.93 -7.11
CA ILE A 9 -1.47 1.52 -6.25
C ILE A 9 -1.96 1.18 -4.84
N VAL A 10 -1.41 0.11 -4.26
CA VAL A 10 -1.37 -0.08 -2.81
C VAL A 10 0.05 0.19 -2.33
N LEU A 11 0.21 1.23 -1.52
CA LEU A 11 1.45 1.57 -0.84
C LEU A 11 1.38 1.02 0.59
N PHE A 12 2.32 0.15 0.98
CA PHE A 12 2.29 -0.55 2.26
C PHE A 12 3.66 -0.52 2.95
N ASP A 13 3.68 -0.74 4.27
CA ASP A 13 4.93 -0.88 5.02
C ASP A 13 5.57 -2.25 4.73
N ASP A 14 6.63 -2.25 3.91
CA ASP A 14 7.42 -3.41 3.51
C ASP A 14 8.47 -3.85 4.55
N GLN A 15 8.49 -3.19 5.72
CA GLN A 15 9.27 -3.59 6.90
C GLN A 15 8.37 -4.11 8.03
N CYS A 16 7.05 -4.23 7.80
CA CYS A 16 6.07 -4.69 8.77
C CYS A 16 5.53 -6.07 8.38
N TYR A 17 5.78 -7.09 9.22
CA TYR A 17 5.37 -8.48 8.95
C TYR A 17 3.86 -8.64 8.66
N VAL A 18 3.00 -7.99 9.46
CA VAL A 18 1.54 -8.04 9.28
C VAL A 18 1.12 -7.31 7.99
N CYS A 19 1.77 -6.19 7.69
CA CYS A 19 1.53 -5.40 6.49
C CYS A 19 1.93 -6.17 5.22
N ILE A 20 3.04 -6.91 5.25
CA ILE A 20 3.46 -7.83 4.18
C ILE A 20 2.44 -8.95 3.97
N LYS A 21 1.93 -9.55 5.06
CA LYS A 21 0.86 -10.57 4.95
C LYS A 21 -0.40 -10.00 4.31
N PHE A 22 -0.83 -8.82 4.76
CA PHE A 22 -1.95 -8.09 4.15
C PHE A 22 -1.71 -7.84 2.66
N ALA A 23 -0.56 -7.27 2.30
CA ALA A 23 -0.19 -6.97 0.92
C ALA A 23 -0.16 -8.23 0.05
N THR A 24 0.33 -9.36 0.59
CA THR A 24 0.35 -10.65 -0.10
C THR A 24 -1.06 -11.15 -0.43
N ILE A 25 -1.99 -11.07 0.54
CA ILE A 25 -3.39 -11.45 0.34
C ILE A 25 -4.04 -10.53 -0.70
N VAL A 26 -3.85 -9.22 -0.57
CA VAL A 26 -4.38 -8.23 -1.52
C VAL A 26 -3.87 -8.49 -2.93
N ASN A 27 -2.56 -8.72 -3.10
CA ASN A 27 -1.96 -9.01 -4.38
C ASN A 27 -2.55 -10.27 -5.04
N PHE A 28 -2.71 -11.34 -4.25
CA PHE A 28 -3.33 -12.58 -4.71
C PHE A 28 -4.77 -12.35 -5.20
N LEU A 29 -5.58 -11.60 -4.44
CA LEU A 29 -6.96 -11.27 -4.80
C LEU A 29 -7.04 -10.32 -6.00
N ALA A 30 -6.12 -9.36 -6.11
CA ALA A 30 -6.09 -8.37 -7.16
C ALA A 30 -5.75 -8.96 -8.53
N LYS A 31 -5.07 -10.12 -8.59
CA LYS A 31 -4.68 -10.80 -9.84
C LYS A 31 -3.94 -9.87 -10.82
N GLY A 32 -3.06 -9.01 -10.30
CA GLY A 32 -2.28 -8.05 -11.09
C GLY A 32 -3.04 -6.81 -11.57
N LYS A 33 -4.21 -6.51 -10.99
CA LYS A 33 -4.97 -5.26 -11.28
C LYS A 33 -4.49 -4.04 -10.49
N ILE A 34 -3.69 -4.26 -9.46
CA ILE A 34 -3.24 -3.26 -8.50
C ILE A 34 -1.73 -3.39 -8.38
N THR A 35 -1.02 -2.27 -8.50
CA THR A 35 0.42 -2.22 -8.28
C THR A 35 0.71 -2.16 -6.79
N MET A 36 1.47 -3.12 -6.29
CA MET A 36 1.88 -3.18 -4.88
C MET A 36 3.23 -2.50 -4.74
N VAL A 37 3.37 -1.53 -3.82
CA VAL A 37 4.61 -0.76 -3.61
C VAL A 37 4.93 -0.70 -2.12
N GLY A 38 6.17 -1.04 -1.76
CA GLY A 38 6.68 -0.84 -0.40
C GLY A 38 7.04 0.61 -0.14
N HIS A 39 6.67 1.13 1.03
CA HIS A 39 7.02 2.46 1.52
C HIS A 39 8.52 2.75 1.40
N TYR A 40 9.37 1.79 1.72
CA TYR A 40 10.82 1.96 1.78
C TYR A 40 11.54 1.67 0.45
N SER A 41 10.81 1.32 -0.61
CA SER A 41 11.35 1.25 -1.97
C SER A 41 11.62 2.65 -2.55
N ASN A 42 12.51 2.77 -3.53
CA ASN A 42 12.76 4.04 -4.23
C ASN A 42 11.48 4.66 -4.81
N PHE A 43 10.59 3.81 -5.33
CA PHE A 43 9.30 4.27 -5.87
C PHE A 43 8.31 4.64 -4.77
N GLY A 44 8.29 3.91 -3.66
CA GLY A 44 7.50 4.26 -2.47
C GLY A 44 7.91 5.61 -1.89
N ILE A 45 9.22 5.88 -1.79
CA ILE A 45 9.75 7.18 -1.36
C ILE A 45 9.26 8.30 -2.29
N LYS A 46 9.31 8.10 -3.61
CA LYS A 46 8.77 9.05 -4.60
C LYS A 46 7.29 9.33 -4.33
N ILE A 47 6.47 8.29 -4.18
CA ILE A 47 5.03 8.44 -3.92
C ILE A 47 4.75 9.22 -2.63
N ARG A 48 5.47 8.93 -1.54
CA ARG A 48 5.29 9.64 -0.27
C ARG A 48 5.57 11.13 -0.41
N ASN A 49 6.65 11.48 -1.09
CA ASN A 49 7.09 12.87 -1.22
C ASN A 49 6.20 13.70 -2.16
N GLU A 50 5.62 13.06 -3.18
CA GLU A 50 4.85 13.76 -4.21
C GLU A 50 3.35 13.80 -3.92
N LEU A 51 2.77 12.77 -3.29
CA LEU A 51 1.31 12.63 -3.16
C LEU A 51 0.79 12.61 -1.72
N LEU A 52 1.65 12.36 -0.73
CA LEU A 52 1.22 12.17 0.66
C LEU A 52 1.79 13.26 1.57
N ASP A 53 1.21 13.41 2.76
CA ASP A 53 1.68 14.33 3.78
C ASP A 53 2.43 13.59 4.90
N GLU A 54 2.65 14.27 6.03
CA GLU A 54 3.36 13.74 7.20
C GLU A 54 2.81 12.40 7.73
N SER A 55 1.53 12.08 7.44
CA SER A 55 0.90 10.82 7.84
C SER A 55 1.22 9.63 6.93
N ALA A 56 2.05 9.81 5.90
CA ALA A 56 2.35 8.79 4.89
C ALA A 56 2.71 7.42 5.48
N LEU A 57 3.52 7.40 6.55
CA LEU A 57 4.02 6.18 7.19
C LEU A 57 3.09 5.59 8.26
N GLU A 58 2.02 6.29 8.62
CA GLU A 58 1.14 5.87 9.72
C GLU A 58 0.19 4.74 9.30
N MET A 59 0.00 4.53 7.99
CA MET A 59 -0.96 3.57 7.45
C MET A 59 -0.57 3.09 6.05
N PHE A 60 -1.24 2.06 5.56
CA PHE A 60 -1.22 1.72 4.14
C PHE A 60 -2.13 2.68 3.37
N TRP A 61 -1.85 2.83 2.08
CA TRP A 61 -2.62 3.71 1.20
C TRP A 61 -3.10 2.96 -0.04
N PHE A 62 -4.32 3.24 -0.46
CA PHE A 62 -4.83 2.93 -1.79
C PHE A 62 -4.92 4.23 -2.58
N ILE A 63 -4.24 4.28 -3.72
CA ILE A 63 -4.11 5.46 -4.56
C ILE A 63 -4.77 5.18 -5.91
N ASP A 64 -5.78 5.96 -6.25
CA ASP A 64 -6.41 5.97 -7.56
C ASP A 64 -6.22 7.31 -8.30
N GLU A 65 -6.83 7.46 -9.47
CA GLU A 65 -6.70 8.66 -10.32
C GLU A 65 -7.20 9.94 -9.64
N LYS A 66 -7.98 9.84 -8.56
CA LYS A 66 -8.65 10.97 -7.91
C LYS A 66 -8.16 11.20 -6.50
N ARG A 67 -7.80 10.13 -5.77
CA ARG A 67 -7.53 10.20 -4.33
C ARG A 67 -6.47 9.23 -3.88
N ALA A 68 -5.70 9.65 -2.88
CA ALA A 68 -5.01 8.78 -1.96
C ALA A 68 -5.88 8.56 -0.72
N SER A 69 -6.32 7.33 -0.47
CA SER A 69 -7.09 6.93 0.71
C SER A 69 -6.21 6.07 1.63
N GLY A 70 -6.08 6.45 2.89
CA GLY A 70 -5.23 5.78 3.88
C GLY A 70 -6.03 4.99 4.92
N GLY A 71 -5.51 3.83 5.33
CA GLY A 71 -6.07 2.99 6.40
C GLY A 71 -7.51 2.56 6.13
N ARG A 72 -8.44 2.82 7.06
CA ARG A 72 -9.85 2.41 6.92
C ARG A 72 -10.53 3.02 5.70
N ALA A 73 -10.19 4.26 5.34
CA ALA A 73 -10.74 4.92 4.15
C ALA A 73 -10.37 4.21 2.85
N ALA A 74 -9.27 3.48 2.84
CA ALA A 74 -8.75 2.74 1.69
C ALA A 74 -9.47 1.41 1.43
N LEU A 75 -10.11 0.81 2.44
CA LEU A 75 -10.67 -0.55 2.34
C LEU A 75 -11.77 -0.65 1.28
N PHE A 76 -12.72 0.27 1.28
CA PHE A 76 -13.82 0.27 0.31
C PHE A 76 -13.33 0.45 -1.14
N PRO A 77 -12.52 1.49 -1.49
CA PRO A 77 -12.03 1.63 -2.86
C PRO A 77 -11.09 0.49 -3.28
N LEU A 78 -10.29 -0.07 -2.35
CA LEU A 78 -9.47 -1.25 -2.60
C LEU A 78 -10.31 -2.47 -3.01
N ILE A 79 -11.34 -2.81 -2.22
CA ILE A 79 -12.24 -3.93 -2.52
C ILE A 79 -12.91 -3.70 -3.88
N LYS A 80 -13.40 -2.48 -4.13
CA LYS A 80 -14.00 -2.12 -5.43
C LYS A 80 -13.02 -2.33 -6.59
N ALA A 81 -11.74 -1.98 -6.42
CA ALA A 81 -10.72 -2.17 -7.44
C ALA A 81 -10.42 -3.66 -7.71
N ILE A 82 -10.32 -4.48 -6.66
CA ILE A 82 -10.12 -5.93 -6.77
C ILE A 82 -11.23 -6.58 -7.62
N PHE A 83 -12.48 -6.26 -7.34
CA PHE A 83 -13.64 -6.84 -8.02
C PHE A 83 -14.06 -6.11 -9.30
N SER A 84 -13.38 -5.03 -9.68
CA SER A 84 -13.65 -4.31 -10.92
C SER A 84 -13.41 -5.18 -12.16
N THR A 85 -14.28 -5.09 -13.15
CA THR A 85 -14.15 -5.76 -14.46
C THR A 85 -13.21 -5.02 -15.41
N LYS A 86 -12.75 -3.82 -15.06
CA LYS A 86 -11.75 -3.08 -15.84
C LYS A 86 -10.42 -3.85 -15.79
N SER A 87 -10.02 -4.44 -16.92
CA SER A 87 -8.75 -5.15 -17.02
C SER A 87 -7.61 -4.15 -17.19
N ARG A 88 -6.84 -3.92 -16.12
CA ARG A 88 -5.47 -3.39 -16.21
C ARG A 88 -4.57 -4.50 -15.72
N LYS A 89 -3.59 -4.93 -16.53
CA LYS A 89 -2.51 -5.80 -16.05
C LYS A 89 -1.36 -4.88 -15.69
N THR A 90 -1.15 -4.63 -14.39
CA THR A 90 0.01 -3.88 -13.92
C THR A 90 1.13 -4.83 -13.54
N LYS A 91 2.37 -4.38 -13.72
CA LYS A 91 3.56 -5.15 -13.34
C LYS A 91 3.76 -5.00 -11.84
N PHE A 92 4.12 -6.11 -11.22
CA PHE A 92 4.55 -6.14 -9.84
C PHE A 92 5.83 -5.31 -9.69
N ALA A 93 5.70 -4.11 -9.14
CA ALA A 93 6.84 -3.25 -8.86
C ALA A 93 7.43 -3.63 -7.49
N GLN A 94 8.40 -4.53 -7.53
CA GLN A 94 9.46 -4.67 -6.53
C GLN A 94 9.02 -5.08 -5.11
N MET A 95 8.92 -6.39 -4.89
CA MET A 95 9.04 -7.01 -3.55
C MET A 95 10.50 -7.45 -3.26
N ASP A 96 11.49 -6.77 -3.83
CA ASP A 96 12.90 -7.23 -3.79
C ASP A 96 13.59 -7.03 -2.44
N ASN A 97 12.93 -6.42 -1.44
CA ASN A 97 13.47 -6.23 -0.08
C ASN A 97 12.42 -6.54 0.99
N ILE A 98 11.72 -7.67 0.90
CA ILE A 98 10.79 -8.08 1.94
C ILE A 98 11.55 -8.67 3.13
N CYS A 99 11.61 -7.89 4.20
CA CYS A 99 11.92 -8.24 5.60
C CYS A 99 13.00 -9.33 5.81
N SER A 100 14.20 -8.88 6.23
CA SER A 100 15.19 -9.71 6.93
C SER A 100 14.70 -10.13 8.33
N ASP A 101 15.37 -11.10 8.95
CA ASP A 101 14.99 -11.72 10.24
C ASP A 101 14.68 -10.74 11.39
N ASP A 102 15.12 -9.49 11.29
CA ASP A 102 14.90 -8.43 12.28
C ASP A 102 13.45 -7.88 12.35
N CYS A 103 12.57 -8.11 11.35
CA CYS A 103 11.18 -7.63 11.45
C CYS A 103 10.27 -8.51 12.36
N LYS A 104 10.82 -9.56 12.97
CA LYS A 104 10.08 -10.54 13.78
C LYS A 104 9.92 -10.18 15.27
N SER A 105 10.44 -9.03 15.75
CA SER A 105 10.30 -8.69 17.17
C SER A 105 8.84 -8.39 17.57
N ALA A 106 8.28 -9.18 18.48
CA ALA A 106 6.85 -9.14 18.86
C ALA A 106 6.36 -7.77 19.36
N LYS A 107 7.26 -6.97 19.96
CA LYS A 107 6.95 -5.62 20.48
C LYS A 107 6.80 -4.57 19.38
N ALA A 108 7.57 -4.69 18.28
CA ALA A 108 7.44 -3.82 17.11
C ALA A 108 6.22 -4.22 16.24
N VAL A 109 5.87 -5.52 16.24
CA VAL A 109 4.74 -6.08 15.49
C VAL A 109 3.39 -5.56 16.01
N PHE A 110 3.17 -5.44 17.33
CA PHE A 110 1.87 -5.03 17.88
C PHE A 110 1.59 -3.52 17.74
N VAL A 111 2.59 -2.66 17.98
CA VAL A 111 2.41 -1.20 17.91
C VAL A 111 2.13 -0.74 16.45
N ARG A 112 2.75 -1.40 15.47
CA ARG A 112 2.56 -1.09 14.04
C ARG A 112 1.29 -1.69 13.43
N SER A 113 0.68 -2.70 14.06
CA SER A 113 -0.51 -3.37 13.52
C SER A 113 -1.81 -2.61 13.83
N PHE A 114 -1.87 -1.85 14.93
CA PHE A 114 -3.09 -1.13 15.32
C PHE A 114 -3.42 0.05 14.41
N THR A 115 -2.42 0.72 13.85
CA THR A 115 -2.61 1.91 13.01
C THR A 115 -3.23 1.59 11.65
N LEU A 116 -3.12 0.35 11.17
CA LEU A 116 -3.72 -0.11 9.91
C LEU A 116 -5.25 -0.01 9.88
N ILE A 117 -5.90 -0.09 11.04
CA ILE A 117 -7.37 -0.14 11.17
C ILE A 117 -7.92 1.13 11.82
N THR A 118 -7.17 1.76 12.74
CA THR A 118 -7.65 2.95 13.46
C THR A 118 -7.50 4.23 12.63
N ASN A 119 -6.42 4.35 11.86
CA ASN A 119 -6.15 5.55 11.11
C ASN A 119 -6.93 5.58 9.80
N SER A 120 -7.36 6.77 9.42
CA SER A 120 -8.20 6.98 8.25
C SER A 120 -7.92 8.36 7.69
N LYS A 121 -7.49 8.43 6.43
CA LYS A 121 -7.23 9.71 5.76
C LYS A 121 -7.61 9.66 4.29
N LYS A 122 -7.90 10.83 3.73
CA LYS A 122 -8.17 11.02 2.30
C LYS A 122 -7.47 12.30 1.86
N ILE A 123 -6.78 12.22 0.73
CA ILE A 123 -6.12 13.34 0.06
C ILE A 123 -6.63 13.33 -1.38
N ASP A 124 -7.15 14.45 -1.85
CA ASP A 124 -7.52 14.64 -3.26
C ASP A 124 -6.25 14.97 -4.07
N LEU A 125 -6.12 14.37 -5.26
CA LEU A 125 -4.91 14.44 -6.11
C LEU A 125 -5.12 15.25 -7.39
#